data_AF-A0A4Z0NWL2-F1
#
_entry.id   AF-A0A4Z0NWL2-F1
#
_cell.length_a   1.000
_cell.length_b   1.000
_cell.length_c   1.000
_cell.angle_alpha   90.00
_cell.angle_beta   90.00
_cell.angle_gamma   90.00
#
_symmetry.space_group_name_H-M   'P 1'
#
loop_
_entity.id
_entity.type
_entity.pdbx_description
1 polymer ?
#
loop_
_entity_poly.entity_id
_entity_poly.type
_entity_poly.pdbx_seq_one_letter_code
_entity_poly.pdbx_strand_id
1 'polypeptide(L)'
;MDYVCDVPGGKTWFRIDTEAEAIRESALMGHAVEKHFRQAMARAEASYVPPSGPFIEQQIGLKAHLRRTMPRFFTLRDPEGNGLATAMVPSGAGCPIIVGVGNRDPYVEHAEAIRVLAAHLGIPLERSRCYPYGR
;
A
#
# COMPACT_ATOMS: atom_id res chain seq x y z
N MET A 1 12.25 2.42 -1.18
CA MET A 1 11.17 1.83 -0.39
C MET A 1 11.53 2.12 1.05
N ASP A 2 10.56 2.55 1.84
CA ASP A 2 10.82 2.98 3.22
C ASP A 2 10.50 1.85 4.19
N TYR A 3 11.38 1.63 5.17
CA TYR A 3 11.15 0.66 6.24
C TYR A 3 9.91 1.02 7.06
N VAL A 4 9.11 0.02 7.44
CA VAL A 4 7.92 0.19 8.28
C VAL A 4 8.07 -0.51 9.61
N CYS A 5 8.21 -1.84 9.60
CA CYS A 5 8.36 -2.65 10.80
C CYS A 5 8.91 -4.04 10.49
N ASP A 6 9.61 -4.62 11.45
CA ASP A 6 10.02 -6.02 11.43
C ASP A 6 8.97 -6.94 12.03
N VAL A 7 8.94 -8.16 11.49
CA VAL A 7 8.07 -9.24 11.92
C VAL A 7 8.93 -10.35 12.54
N PRO A 8 8.48 -10.98 13.64
CA PRO A 8 9.13 -12.17 14.16
C PRO A 8 9.36 -13.23 13.06
N GLY A 9 10.58 -13.76 12.99
CA GLY A 9 10.99 -14.66 11.91
C GLY A 9 11.72 -13.98 10.74
N GLY A 10 12.13 -12.71 10.89
CA GLY A 10 13.07 -12.04 9.98
C GLY A 10 12.45 -11.41 8.75
N LYS A 11 11.12 -11.34 8.67
CA LYS A 11 10.42 -10.66 7.58
C LYS A 11 10.25 -9.18 7.90
N THR A 12 10.19 -8.34 6.87
CA THR A 12 10.10 -6.89 7.05
C THR A 12 9.07 -6.29 6.11
N TRP A 13 8.25 -5.38 6.63
CA TRP A 13 7.35 -4.56 5.83
C TRP A 13 8.05 -3.30 5.35
N PHE A 14 7.87 -3.00 4.07
CA PHE A 14 8.30 -1.77 3.44
C PHE A 14 7.13 -1.05 2.81
N ARG A 15 7.21 0.28 2.76
CA ARG A 15 6.26 1.14 2.08
C ARG A 15 6.73 1.42 0.65
N ILE A 16 5.75 1.42 -0.26
CA ILE A 16 5.89 1.78 -1.66
C ILE A 16 5.35 3.20 -1.81
N ASP A 17 6.22 4.13 -2.21
CA ASP A 17 5.90 5.55 -2.26
C ASP A 17 5.97 6.13 -3.68
N THR A 18 6.60 5.42 -4.59
CA THR A 18 6.78 5.87 -5.97
C THR A 18 6.18 4.88 -6.97
N GLU A 19 5.78 5.41 -8.12
CA GLU A 19 5.31 4.59 -9.24
C GLU A 19 6.39 3.60 -9.70
N ALA A 20 7.66 4.03 -9.73
CA ALA A 20 8.78 3.17 -10.09
C ALA A 20 8.93 1.96 -9.16
N GLU A 21 8.67 2.12 -7.87
CA GLU A 21 8.62 1.01 -6.91
C GLU A 21 7.42 0.11 -7.14
N ALA A 22 6.25 0.68 -7.42
CA ALA A 22 5.04 -0.09 -7.72
C ALA A 22 5.19 -0.93 -9.01
N ILE A 23 5.89 -0.42 -10.03
CA ILE A 23 6.25 -1.15 -11.25
C ILE A 23 7.11 -2.38 -10.90
N ARG A 24 8.20 -2.16 -10.15
CA ARG A 24 9.09 -3.26 -9.73
C ARG A 24 8.34 -4.28 -8.88
N GLU A 25 7.47 -3.83 -7.99
CA GLU A 25 6.65 -4.71 -7.17
C GLU A 25 5.69 -5.54 -8.00
N SER A 26 5.08 -4.94 -9.03
CA SER A 26 4.14 -5.65 -9.90
C SER A 26 4.80 -6.79 -10.65
N ALA A 27 6.02 -6.54 -11.18
CA ALA A 27 6.81 -7.55 -11.84
C ALA A 27 7.20 -8.69 -10.89
N LEU A 28 7.61 -8.35 -9.66
CA LEU A 28 8.05 -9.32 -8.68
C LEU A 28 6.90 -10.18 -8.15
N MET A 29 5.77 -9.55 -7.82
CA MET A 29 4.65 -10.23 -7.18
C MET A 29 3.70 -10.93 -8.18
N GLY A 30 3.85 -10.64 -9.48
CA GLY A 30 2.98 -11.19 -10.52
C GLY A 30 1.54 -10.68 -10.45
N HIS A 31 1.32 -9.47 -9.93
CA HIS A 31 0.01 -8.83 -9.89
C HIS A 31 0.10 -7.30 -10.00
N ALA A 32 -1.04 -6.65 -10.28
CA ALA A 32 -1.06 -5.29 -10.82
C ALA A 32 -1.01 -4.16 -9.76
N VAL A 33 0.03 -4.11 -8.90
CA VAL A 33 0.21 -3.03 -7.90
C VAL A 33 0.30 -1.66 -8.57
N GLU A 34 1.09 -1.56 -9.63
CA GLU A 34 1.30 -0.35 -10.45
C GLU A 34 -0.01 0.20 -10.99
N LYS A 35 -0.90 -0.68 -11.48
CA LYS A 35 -2.21 -0.27 -11.98
C LYS A 35 -3.02 0.42 -10.89
N HIS A 36 -3.06 -0.16 -9.69
CA HIS A 36 -3.76 0.42 -8.55
C HIS A 36 -3.10 1.73 -8.09
N PHE A 37 -1.77 1.79 -8.06
CA PHE A 37 -1.01 3.00 -7.72
C PHE A 37 -1.33 4.15 -8.68
N ARG A 38 -1.20 3.95 -9.99
CA ARG A 38 -1.52 4.96 -11.01
C ARG A 38 -2.97 5.42 -10.93
N GLN A 39 -3.90 4.49 -10.80
CA GLN A 39 -5.33 4.83 -10.70
C GLN A 39 -5.67 5.61 -9.44
N ALA A 40 -4.99 5.32 -8.33
CA ALA A 40 -5.17 6.07 -7.09
C ALA A 40 -4.55 7.47 -7.19
N MET A 41 -3.36 7.58 -7.78
CA MET A 41 -2.69 8.86 -8.03
C MET A 41 -3.52 9.76 -8.93
N ALA A 42 -3.97 9.28 -10.09
CA ALA A 42 -4.82 10.03 -11.00
C ALA A 42 -6.14 10.49 -10.34
N ARG A 43 -6.76 9.64 -9.52
CA ARG A 43 -7.97 10.01 -8.75
C ARG A 43 -7.68 11.07 -7.69
N ALA A 44 -6.55 10.96 -7.00
CA ALA A 44 -6.14 11.92 -5.99
C ALA A 44 -5.82 13.28 -6.64
N GLU A 45 -5.12 13.31 -7.77
CA GLU A 45 -4.87 14.53 -8.55
C GLU A 45 -6.17 15.18 -9.04
N ALA A 46 -7.08 14.38 -9.63
CA ALA A 46 -8.35 14.89 -10.14
C ALA A 46 -9.29 15.44 -9.05
N SER A 47 -9.13 15.01 -7.80
CA SER A 47 -9.91 15.52 -6.66
C SER A 47 -9.32 16.76 -6.00
N TYR A 48 -8.12 17.19 -6.40
CA TYR A 48 -7.51 18.38 -5.85
C TYR A 48 -8.15 19.65 -6.43
N VAL A 49 -8.73 20.48 -5.57
CA VAL A 49 -9.21 21.82 -5.93
C VAL A 49 -8.17 22.84 -5.51
N PRO A 50 -7.38 23.40 -6.45
CA PRO A 50 -6.32 24.34 -6.09
C PRO A 50 -6.91 25.65 -5.56
N PRO A 51 -6.36 26.21 -4.47
CA PRO A 51 -6.77 27.54 -4.03
C PRO A 51 -6.31 28.61 -5.04
N SER A 52 -7.02 29.72 -5.08
CA SER A 52 -6.56 30.92 -5.80
C SER A 52 -5.25 31.40 -5.18
N GLY A 53 -4.23 31.66 -6.00
CA GLY A 53 -2.92 32.06 -5.51
C GLY A 53 -1.79 31.70 -6.48
N PRO A 54 -0.53 31.89 -6.08
CA PRO A 54 0.60 31.61 -6.94
C PRO A 54 0.80 30.11 -7.18
N PHE A 55 1.44 29.77 -8.31
CA PHE A 55 1.57 28.40 -8.78
C PHE A 55 2.36 27.50 -7.82
N ILE A 56 3.33 28.05 -7.10
CA ILE A 56 4.18 27.28 -6.17
C ILE A 56 3.35 26.76 -4.99
N GLU A 57 2.48 27.58 -4.42
CA GLU A 57 1.59 27.24 -3.33
C GLU A 57 0.58 26.18 -3.78
N GLN A 58 0.08 26.28 -5.01
CA GLN A 58 -0.78 25.24 -5.60
C GLN A 58 -0.05 23.90 -5.73
N GLN A 59 1.22 23.89 -6.15
CA GLN A 59 2.04 22.69 -6.24
C GLN A 59 2.36 22.08 -4.88
N ILE A 60 2.65 22.90 -3.87
CA ILE A 60 2.85 22.45 -2.49
C ILE A 60 1.55 21.82 -1.95
N GLY A 61 0.42 22.49 -2.17
CA GLY A 61 -0.89 22.00 -1.79
C GLY A 61 -1.25 20.67 -2.48
N LEU A 62 -0.94 20.52 -3.77
CA LEU A 62 -1.14 19.27 -4.50
C LEU A 62 -0.34 18.12 -3.86
N LYS A 63 0.96 18.32 -3.59
CA LYS A 63 1.78 17.29 -2.92
C LYS A 63 1.22 16.91 -1.54
N ALA A 64 0.76 17.89 -0.76
CA ALA A 64 0.14 17.63 0.54
C ALA A 64 -1.19 16.87 0.41
N HIS A 65 -2.01 17.21 -0.59
CA HIS A 65 -3.26 16.52 -0.91
C HIS A 65 -3.01 15.07 -1.31
N LEU A 66 -2.07 14.82 -2.23
CA LEU A 66 -1.70 13.47 -2.66
C LEU A 66 -1.28 12.61 -1.47
N ARG A 67 -0.43 13.13 -0.57
CA ARG A 67 0.01 12.41 0.63
C ARG A 67 -1.13 12.01 1.58
N ARG A 68 -2.24 12.77 1.61
CA ARG A 68 -3.40 12.49 2.46
C ARG A 68 -4.42 11.58 1.79
N THR A 69 -4.60 11.73 0.48
CA THR A 69 -5.67 11.07 -0.28
C THR A 69 -5.24 9.71 -0.84
N MET A 70 -3.97 9.56 -1.20
CA MET A 70 -3.40 8.30 -1.71
C MET A 70 -3.58 7.18 -0.68
N PRO A 71 -4.01 5.97 -1.09
CA PRO A 71 -3.82 4.76 -0.30
C PRO A 71 -2.34 4.53 -0.01
N ARG A 72 -2.04 3.91 1.12
CA ARG A 72 -0.70 3.46 1.46
C ARG A 72 -0.48 2.06 0.92
N PHE A 73 0.63 1.86 0.22
CA PHE A 73 1.02 0.60 -0.37
C PHE A 73 2.19 0.01 0.40
N PHE A 74 2.13 -1.29 0.68
CA PHE A 74 3.13 -2.01 1.45
C PHE A 74 3.51 -3.31 0.76
N THR A 75 4.75 -3.74 0.97
CA THR A 75 5.27 -5.05 0.54
C THR A 75 5.99 -5.72 1.70
N LEU A 76 5.74 -7.01 1.87
CA LEU A 76 6.38 -7.87 2.85
C LEU A 76 7.54 -8.59 2.17
N ARG A 77 8.72 -8.51 2.77
CA ARG A 77 9.92 -9.20 2.30
C ARG A 77 10.38 -10.28 3.26
N ASP A 78 11.01 -11.32 2.74
CA ASP A 78 11.87 -12.23 3.51
C ASP A 78 13.31 -11.66 3.66
N PRO A 79 14.18 -12.30 4.46
CA PRO A 79 15.57 -11.86 4.62
C PRO A 79 16.39 -11.79 3.32
N GLU A 80 16.03 -12.59 2.32
CA GLU A 80 16.66 -12.63 1.00
C GLU A 80 16.15 -11.52 0.06
N GLY A 81 15.11 -10.80 0.46
CA GLY A 81 14.50 -9.71 -0.30
C GLY A 81 13.39 -10.15 -1.28
N ASN A 82 12.97 -11.41 -1.24
CA ASN A 82 11.82 -11.87 -2.03
C ASN A 82 10.53 -11.26 -1.48
N GLY A 83 9.60 -10.95 -2.38
CA GLY A 83 8.28 -10.47 -2.02
C GLY A 83 7.34 -11.61 -1.66
N LEU A 84 6.64 -11.44 -0.54
CA LEU A 84 5.78 -12.45 0.05
C LEU A 84 4.29 -12.06 -0.08
N ALA A 85 3.99 -10.79 0.23
CA ALA A 85 2.64 -10.24 0.16
C ALA A 85 2.69 -8.73 -0.06
N THR A 86 1.60 -8.18 -0.60
CA THR A 86 1.38 -6.74 -0.66
C THR A 86 0.11 -6.35 0.07
N ALA A 87 0.07 -5.13 0.57
CA ALA A 87 -1.12 -4.53 1.16
C ALA A 87 -1.36 -3.14 0.57
N MET A 88 -2.59 -2.86 0.16
CA MET A 88 -3.08 -1.52 -0.16
C MET A 88 -4.09 -1.12 0.90
N VAL A 89 -3.76 -0.10 1.69
CA VAL A 89 -4.58 0.39 2.79
C VAL A 89 -5.12 1.78 2.43
N PRO A 90 -6.44 1.94 2.24
CA PRO A 90 -7.05 3.24 1.99
C PRO A 90 -6.77 4.25 3.13
N SER A 91 -6.64 5.52 2.78
CA SER A 91 -6.48 6.62 3.74
C SER A 91 -7.80 7.13 4.34
N GLY A 92 -8.92 6.48 4.01
CA GLY A 92 -10.27 6.80 4.48
C GLY A 92 -11.19 5.59 4.36
N ALA A 93 -12.47 5.82 4.03
CA ALA A 93 -13.41 4.73 3.83
C ALA A 93 -12.99 3.82 2.66
N GLY A 94 -13.00 2.51 2.89
CA GLY A 94 -12.67 1.50 1.88
C GLY A 94 -12.13 0.22 2.52
N CYS A 95 -12.24 -0.89 1.79
CA CYS A 95 -11.69 -2.16 2.23
C CYS A 95 -10.18 -2.22 1.88
N PRO A 96 -9.30 -2.54 2.83
CA PRO A 96 -7.92 -2.87 2.52
C PRO A 96 -7.85 -4.06 1.57
N ILE A 97 -6.85 -4.07 0.70
CA ILE A 97 -6.57 -5.20 -0.19
C ILE A 97 -5.26 -5.81 0.25
N ILE A 98 -5.23 -7.12 0.52
CA ILE A 98 -3.99 -7.81 0.88
C ILE A 98 -3.93 -9.09 0.07
N VAL A 99 -2.87 -9.27 -0.70
CA VAL A 99 -2.69 -10.44 -1.58
C VAL A 99 -1.25 -10.92 -1.57
N GLY A 100 -1.08 -12.24 -1.69
CA GLY A 100 0.22 -12.87 -1.87
C GLY A 100 0.66 -12.88 -3.34
N VAL A 101 1.86 -13.42 -3.58
CA VAL A 101 2.39 -13.64 -4.93
C VAL A 101 1.37 -14.37 -5.80
N GLY A 102 1.10 -13.84 -7.00
CA GLY A 102 0.12 -14.38 -7.94
C GLY A 102 -1.34 -14.26 -7.48
N ASN A 103 -1.67 -13.28 -6.64
CA ASN A 103 -2.99 -13.07 -6.04
C ASN A 103 -3.43 -14.21 -5.08
N ARG A 104 -2.49 -14.99 -4.56
CA ARG A 104 -2.77 -16.05 -3.58
C ARG A 104 -3.21 -15.47 -2.24
N ASP A 105 -3.82 -16.32 -1.40
CA ASP A 105 -4.21 -15.95 -0.04
C ASP A 105 -3.00 -15.87 0.90
N PRO A 106 -2.55 -14.66 1.32
CA PRO A 106 -1.36 -14.52 2.14
C PRO A 106 -1.64 -14.84 3.62
N TYR A 107 -2.91 -14.93 4.04
CA TYR A 107 -3.24 -15.19 5.44
C TYR A 107 -2.91 -16.61 5.88
N VAL A 108 -2.82 -17.56 4.93
CA VAL A 108 -2.46 -18.95 5.23
C VAL A 108 -1.03 -19.04 5.78
N GLU A 109 -0.10 -18.26 5.21
CA GLU A 109 1.33 -18.37 5.52
C GLU A 109 1.87 -17.15 6.29
N HIS A 110 1.20 -15.99 6.19
CA HIS A 110 1.74 -14.70 6.62
C HIS A 110 0.76 -13.91 7.51
N ALA A 111 -0.23 -14.57 8.13
CA ALA A 111 -1.18 -13.92 9.06
C ALA A 111 -0.48 -13.12 10.17
N GLU A 112 0.61 -13.66 10.74
CA GLU A 112 1.35 -12.96 11.80
C GLU A 112 2.00 -11.67 11.30
N ALA A 113 2.60 -11.70 10.11
CA ALA A 113 3.16 -10.50 9.49
C ALA A 113 2.08 -9.44 9.23
N ILE A 114 0.91 -9.86 8.76
CA ILE A 114 -0.23 -8.96 8.53
C ILE A 114 -0.72 -8.37 9.86
N ARG A 115 -0.75 -9.15 10.94
CA ARG A 115 -1.13 -8.69 12.28
C ARG A 115 -0.15 -7.65 12.83
N VAL A 116 1.15 -7.84 12.62
CA VAL A 116 2.16 -6.84 13.01
C VAL A 116 1.97 -5.53 12.25
N LEU A 117 1.72 -5.60 10.93
CA LEU A 117 1.40 -4.41 10.14
C LEU A 117 0.12 -3.73 10.63
N ALA A 118 -0.93 -4.51 10.92
CA ALA A 118 -2.20 -4.00 11.44
C ALA A 118 -2.00 -3.22 12.75
N ALA A 119 -1.23 -3.79 13.68
CA ALA A 119 -0.89 -3.16 14.95
C ALA A 119 -0.06 -1.89 14.74
N HIS A 120 0.93 -1.92 13.85
CA HIS A 120 1.76 -0.74 13.52
C HIS A 120 0.92 0.40 12.93
N LEU A 121 -0.04 0.08 12.06
CA LEU A 121 -0.91 1.07 11.43
C LEU A 121 -2.08 1.53 12.31
N GLY A 122 -2.40 0.79 13.38
CA GLY A 122 -3.62 0.96 14.16
C GLY A 122 -4.89 0.68 13.35
N ILE A 123 -4.80 -0.17 12.32
CA ILE A 123 -5.90 -0.48 11.41
C ILE A 123 -6.16 -1.99 11.42
N PRO A 124 -7.41 -2.44 11.59
CA PRO A 124 -7.76 -3.85 11.53
C PRO A 124 -7.56 -4.40 10.10
N LEU A 125 -6.66 -5.37 9.95
CA LEU A 125 -6.36 -6.07 8.71
C LEU A 125 -6.67 -7.58 8.84
N GLU A 126 -7.75 -7.95 9.53
CA GLU A 126 -8.21 -9.33 9.56
C GLU A 126 -8.69 -9.75 8.17
N ARG A 127 -8.47 -11.03 7.83
CA ARG A 127 -8.87 -11.61 6.54
C ARG A 127 -10.31 -11.25 6.15
N SER A 128 -11.25 -11.32 7.10
CA SER A 128 -12.68 -11.02 6.86
C SER A 128 -12.99 -9.55 6.56
N ARG A 129 -12.04 -8.63 6.72
CA ARG A 129 -12.17 -7.20 6.41
C ARG A 129 -11.42 -6.78 5.16
N CYS A 130 -10.57 -7.66 4.63
CA CYS A 130 -9.74 -7.38 3.47
C CYS A 130 -10.29 -8.05 2.22
N TYR A 131 -10.33 -7.32 1.12
CA TYR A 131 -10.60 -7.90 -0.19
C TYR A 131 -9.39 -8.76 -0.62
N PRO A 132 -9.61 -9.90 -1.32
CA PRO A 132 -10.89 -10.44 -1.80
C PRO A 132 -11.65 -11.36 -0.83
N TYR A 133 -11.24 -11.46 0.43
CA TYR A 133 -11.70 -12.51 1.34
C TYR A 133 -12.90 -12.11 2.20
N GLY A 134 -12.93 -10.84 2.64
CA GLY A 134 -14.05 -10.24 3.34
C GLY A 134 -15.25 -10.08 2.42
N ARG A 135 -16.45 -10.31 2.98
CA ARG A 135 -17.73 -10.04 2.32
C ARG A 135 -18.26 -8.68 2.73
#